data_AF-A0A1J6JNJ2-F1
#
_entry.id   AF-A0A1J6JNJ2-F1
#
_cell.length_a   1.000
_cell.length_b   1.000
_cell.length_c   1.000
_cell.angle_alpha   90.00
_cell.angle_beta   90.00
_cell.angle_gamma   90.00
#
_symmetry.space_group_name_H-M   'P 1'
#
loop_
_entity.id
_entity.type
_entity.pdbx_description
1 polymer ?
#
loop_
_entity_poly.entity_id
_entity_poly.type
_entity_poly.pdbx_seq_one_letter_code
_entity_poly.pdbx_strand_id
1 'polypeptide(L)' 'MMATVKKGKPGLRKKVMSAVIVRQCKPWRRKDGVFVYLEDNAGVIVNPKGKMKGSAIIGPIGKECADLWPRIVGEANAIF' A
#
# COMPACT_ATOMS: atom_id res chain seq x y z
N MET A 1 -7.45 3.07 -5.14
CA MET A 1 -8.50 3.59 -4.24
C MET A 1 -8.40 5.12 -4.18
N MET A 2 -9.50 5.83 -3.94
CA MET A 2 -9.46 7.27 -3.59
C MET A 2 -9.52 7.42 -2.07
N ALA A 3 -8.64 8.23 -1.49
CA ALA A 3 -8.51 8.40 -0.05
C ALA A 3 -8.21 9.86 0.32
N THR A 4 -8.56 10.24 1.55
CA THR A 4 -8.27 11.56 2.12
C THR A 4 -7.53 11.40 3.44
N VAL A 5 -6.48 12.19 3.66
CA VAL A 5 -5.71 12.17 4.91
C VAL A 5 -6.53 12.83 6.03
N LYS A 6 -6.87 12.05 7.07
CA LYS A 6 -7.59 12.55 8.27
C LYS A 6 -6.63 13.21 9.27
N LYS A 7 -5.50 12.56 9.57
CA LYS A 7 -4.45 13.01 10.51
C LYS A 7 -3.10 13.03 9.79
N GLY A 8 -2.30 14.08 9.98
CA GLY A 8 -1.00 14.26 9.33
C GLY A 8 -0.70 15.73 8.98
N LYS A 9 0.29 15.97 8.11
CA LYS A 9 0.69 17.31 7.69
C LYS A 9 -0.51 18.11 7.11
N PRO A 10 -0.75 19.36 7.54
CA PRO A 10 -1.90 20.16 7.09
C PRO A 10 -2.04 20.25 5.57
N GLY A 11 -0.93 20.37 4.83
CA GLY A 11 -0.95 20.46 3.36
C GLY A 11 -1.44 19.22 2.61
N LEU A 12 -1.55 18.06 3.28
CA LEU A 12 -2.06 16.80 2.71
C LEU A 12 -3.51 16.51 3.13
N ARG A 13 -4.04 17.19 4.16
CA ARG A 13 -5.40 16.98 4.66
C ARG A 13 -6.42 17.62 3.72
N LYS A 14 -7.67 17.13 3.78
CA LYS A 14 -8.81 17.63 2.99
C LYS A 14 -8.63 17.57 1.46
N LYS A 15 -7.65 16.81 0.97
CA LYS A 15 -7.41 16.56 -0.45
C LYS A 15 -7.71 15.10 -0.75
N VAL A 16 -8.47 14.87 -1.82
CA VAL A 16 -8.70 13.52 -2.35
C VAL A 16 -7.48 13.12 -3.16
N MET A 17 -6.90 11.96 -2.85
CA MET A 17 -5.69 11.45 -3.50
C MET A 17 -5.85 9.98 -3.84
N SER A 18 -5.07 9.50 -4.80
CA SER A 18 -5.00 8.09 -5.12
C SER A 18 -4.11 7.36 -4.11
N ALA A 19 -4.55 6.19 -3.68
CA ALA A 19 -3.82 5.31 -2.78
C ALA A 19 -3.93 3.85 -3.21
N VAL A 20 -2.88 3.10 -2.94
CA VAL A 20 -2.77 1.65 -3.13
C VAL A 20 -2.74 1.00 -1.74
N ILE A 21 -3.55 -0.04 -1.54
CA ILE A 21 -3.51 -0.85 -0.32
C ILE A 21 -2.34 -1.82 -0.44
N VAL A 22 -1.43 -1.79 0.53
CA VAL A 22 -0.22 -2.62 0.55
C VAL A 22 -0.28 -3.73 1.59
N ARG A 23 -1.10 -3.56 2.64
CA ARG A 23 -1.34 -4.55 3.69
C ARG A 23 -2.80 -4.59 4.11
N GLN A 24 -3.28 -5.78 4.43
CA GLN A 24 -4.62 -5.99 4.98
C GLN A 24 -4.61 -7.03 6.12
N CYS A 25 -5.34 -6.74 7.20
CA CYS A 25 -5.53 -7.65 8.32
C CYS A 25 -6.52 -8.78 8.00
N LYS A 26 -7.44 -8.54 7.08
CA LYS A 26 -8.45 -9.55 6.73
C LYS A 26 -7.74 -10.69 5.98
N PRO A 27 -7.84 -11.94 6.45
CA PRO A 27 -7.23 -13.05 5.73
C PRO A 27 -7.85 -13.24 4.35
N TRP A 28 -6.99 -13.49 3.36
CA TRP A 28 -7.41 -13.83 2.00
C TRP A 28 -6.72 -15.11 1.55
N ARG A 29 -7.36 -15.81 0.60
CA ARG A 29 -6.85 -17.07 0.05
C ARG A 29 -6.01 -16.78 -1.20
N ARG A 30 -4.77 -17.27 -1.21
CA ARG A 30 -3.90 -17.28 -2.39
C ARG A 30 -4.25 -18.44 -3.32
N LYS A 31 -3.77 -18.37 -4.57
CA LYS A 31 -4.04 -19.38 -5.60
C LYS A 31 -3.49 -20.77 -5.24
N ASP A 32 -2.41 -20.81 -4.45
CA ASP A 32 -1.82 -22.03 -3.88
C ASP A 32 -2.64 -22.63 -2.73
N GLY A 33 -3.72 -21.97 -2.30
CA GLY A 33 -4.61 -22.42 -1.24
C GLY A 33 -4.24 -21.92 0.15
N VAL A 34 -3.09 -21.25 0.30
CA VAL A 34 -2.65 -20.69 1.59
C VAL A 34 -3.46 -19.45 1.93
N PHE A 35 -3.87 -19.33 3.19
CA PHE A 35 -4.46 -18.09 3.71
C PHE A 35 -3.36 -17.19 4.26
N VAL A 36 -3.36 -15.94 3.83
CA VAL A 36 -2.40 -14.93 4.27
C VAL A 36 -3.14 -13.76 4.89
N TYR A 37 -2.54 -13.16 5.91
CA TYR A 37 -2.96 -11.90 6.51
C TYR A 37 -1.73 -11.16 7.05
N LEU A 38 -1.85 -9.84 7.20
CA LEU A 38 -0.82 -9.02 7.84
C LEU A 38 -1.33 -8.46 9.17
N GLU A 39 -0.40 -7.98 9.99
CA GLU A 39 -0.71 -7.44 11.32
C GLU A 39 -1.65 -6.23 11.25
N ASP A 40 -1.42 -5.32 10.30
CA ASP A 40 -2.13 -4.05 10.16
C ASP A 40 -2.65 -3.79 8.74
N ASN A 41 -3.59 -2.85 8.63
CA ASN A 41 -4.04 -2.32 7.35
C ASN A 41 -3.18 -1.10 6.99
N ALA A 42 -2.55 -1.14 5.81
CA ALA A 42 -1.70 -0.05 5.36
C ALA A 42 -1.94 0.28 3.88
N GLY A 43 -1.80 1.56 3.55
CA GLY A 43 -1.89 2.05 2.19
C GLY A 43 -0.86 3.14 1.90
N VAL A 44 -0.43 3.22 0.65
CA VAL A 44 0.57 4.16 0.16
C VAL A 44 -0.09 5.13 -0.82
N ILE A 45 0.19 6.42 -0.64
CA ILE A 45 -0.30 7.48 -1.53
C ILE A 45 0.53 7.45 -2.82
N VAL A 46 -0.16 7.40 -3.94
CA VAL A 46 0.43 7.36 -5.29
C VAL A 46 -0.03 8.53 -6.13
N ASN A 47 0.76 8.86 -7.15
CA ASN A 47 0.33 9.77 -8.20
C ASN A 47 -0.51 9.01 -9.25
N PRO A 48 -1.15 9.72 -10.21
CA PRO A 48 -1.91 9.08 -11.29
C PRO A 48 -1.09 8.16 -12.20
N LYS A 49 0.25 8.27 -12.17
CA LYS A 49 1.19 7.41 -12.91
C LYS A 49 1.61 6.16 -12.14
N GLY A 50 1.04 5.92 -10.94
CA GLY A 50 1.34 4.77 -10.09
C GLY A 50 2.70 4.84 -9.37
N LYS A 51 3.40 5.98 -9.40
CA LYS A 51 4.60 6.20 -8.59
C LYS A 51 4.19 6.66 -7.19
N MET A 52 4.81 6.11 -6.16
CA MET A 52 4.57 6.56 -4.79
C MET A 52 5.06 7.99 -4.57
N LYS A 53 4.37 8.73 -3.70
CA LYS A 53 4.73 10.09 -3.33
C LYS A 53 5.77 10.16 -2.20
N GLY A 54 5.95 9.06 -1.45
CA GLY A 54 6.96 8.93 -0.40
C GLY A 54 8.32 8.49 -0.93
N SER A 55 9.26 8.24 0.00
CA SER A 55 10.62 7.78 -0.28
C SER A 55 10.94 6.36 0.21
N ALA A 56 10.13 5.80 1.12
CA ALA A 56 10.28 4.42 1.58
C ALA A 56 8.96 3.92 2.19
N ILE A 57 8.77 2.60 2.21
CA ILE A 57 7.65 1.94 2.91
C ILE A 57 8.18 1.28 4.18
N ILE A 58 7.53 1.58 5.30
CA ILE A 58 7.83 0.95 6.58
C ILE A 58 7.03 -0.35 6.68
N GLY A 59 7.75 -1.46 6.86
CA GLY A 59 7.18 -2.80 6.96
C GLY A 59 7.08 -3.54 5.61
N PRO A 60 6.65 -4.81 5.65
CA PRO A 60 6.52 -5.64 4.45
C PRO A 60 5.32 -5.20 3.60
N ILE A 61 5.35 -5.54 2.31
CA ILE A 61 4.20 -5.41 1.40
C ILE A 61 3.72 -6.79 0.95
N GLY A 62 2.42 -6.93 0.68
CA GLY A 62 1.90 -8.16 0.10
C GLY A 62 2.41 -8.40 -1.33
N LYS A 63 2.71 -9.65 -1.66
CA LYS A 63 3.17 -10.10 -2.99
C LYS A 63 2.21 -9.67 -4.10
N GLU A 64 0.92 -9.72 -3.84
CA GLU A 64 -0.13 -9.30 -4.76
C GLU A 64 -0.03 -7.80 -5.10
N CYS A 65 0.38 -6.97 -4.13
CA CYS A 65 0.65 -5.57 -4.38
C CYS A 65 1.94 -5.38 -5.18
N ALA A 66 2.96 -6.20 -4.92
CA ALA A 66 4.23 -6.14 -5.63
C ALA A 66 4.08 -6.47 -7.11
N ASP A 67 3.31 -7.51 -7.43
CA ASP A 67 3.06 -7.96 -8.80
C ASP A 67 2.30 -6.91 -9.62
N LEU A 68 1.37 -6.19 -8.99
CA LEU A 68 0.54 -5.18 -9.66
C LEU A 68 1.20 -3.79 -9.74
N TRP A 69 2.08 -3.45 -8.79
CA TRP A 69 2.65 -2.11 -8.66
C TRP A 69 4.19 -2.13 -8.59
N PRO A 70 4.90 -2.41 -9.71
CA PRO A 70 6.35 -2.55 -9.71
C PRO A 70 7.11 -1.30 -9.22
N ARG A 71 6.53 -0.11 -9.45
CA ARG A 71 7.11 1.17 -9.02
C ARG A 71 7.08 1.40 -7.51
N ILE A 72 6.27 0.63 -6.78
CA ILE A 72 6.17 0.67 -5.32
C ILE A 72 7.16 -0.33 -4.70
N VAL A 73 7.43 -1.44 -5.40
CA VAL A 73 8.32 -2.52 -4.94
C VAL A 73 9.74 -2.06 -4.66
N GLY A 74 10.29 -1.19 -5.52
CA GLY A 74 11.66 -0.69 -5.37
C GLY A 74 11.92 0.07 -4.07
N GLU A 75 10.86 0.50 -3.37
CA GLU A 75 10.93 1.29 -2.15
C GLU A 75 10.43 0.52 -0.91
N ALA A 76 10.15 -0.78 -1.08
CA ALA A 76 9.72 -1.67 -0.02
C ALA A 76 10.90 -2.48 0.54
N ASN A 77 10.95 -2.63 1.87
CA ASN A 77 12.03 -3.37 2.53
C ASN A 77 11.88 -4.89 2.42
N ALA A 78 10.65 -5.40 2.35
CA ALA A 78 10.35 -6.83 2.27
C ALA A 78 9.02 -7.07 1.56
N ILE A 79 8.90 -8.22 0.92
CA ILE A 79 7.70 -8.67 0.20
C ILE A 79 7.26 -10.01 0.79
N PHE A 80 5.97 -10.17 1.06
CA PHE A 80 5.38 -11.37 1.66
C PHE A 80 4.24 -11.94 0.81
#